data_AF-A0A543A8Q3-F1
#
_entry.id   AF-A0A543A8Q3-F1
#
_cell.length_a   1.000
_cell.length_b   1.000
_cell.length_c   1.000
_cell.angle_alpha   90.00
_cell.angle_beta   90.00
_cell.angle_gamma   90.00
#
_symmetry.space_group_name_H-M   'P 1'
#
loop_
_entity.id
_entity.type
_entity.pdbx_description
1 polymer ?
#
loop_
_entity_poly.entity_id
_entity_poly.type
_entity_poly.pdbx_seq_one_letter_code
_entity_poly.pdbx_strand_id
1 'polypeptide(L)'
;MAFWIKDESREWIDSAEADRGNSTDAVWASKLLSDDLMRWSRWWVGLGMFVLAFVAAGFVGSLAMMLIVDAPGGGETVVAIVVTVLALVVLIAAAGVLWRLHRSGRRLARALRWWLALRADAVPNQGFGGWVAPRAALFNPSVFVRVLTSSLAGLVGIFGFSMIGYAFSENVVILIAAVLWGVLGVACCIGQLGGVMRLVAGLGDADPVWSRISGR
;
A
#
# COMPACT_ATOMS: atom_id res chain seq x y z
N MET A 1 -8.25 -15.61 -12.39
CA MET A 1 -7.07 -15.01 -11.72
C MET A 1 -7.24 -13.48 -11.65
N ALA A 2 -8.37 -12.99 -11.11
CA ALA A 2 -8.84 -11.59 -11.22
C ALA A 2 -8.68 -10.76 -9.93
N PHE A 3 -8.03 -11.34 -8.92
CA PHE A 3 -7.96 -10.72 -7.59
C PHE A 3 -6.99 -9.54 -7.52
N TRP A 4 -5.89 -9.58 -8.28
CA TRP A 4 -4.84 -8.55 -8.21
C TRP A 4 -5.00 -7.43 -9.23
N ILE A 5 -5.55 -7.73 -10.39
CA ILE A 5 -5.81 -6.81 -11.50
C ILE A 5 -7.02 -7.39 -12.21
N LYS A 6 -8.03 -6.57 -12.54
CA LYS A 6 -9.16 -7.02 -13.36
C LYS A 6 -8.68 -7.38 -14.75
N ASP A 7 -9.28 -8.40 -15.36
CA ASP A 7 -8.87 -8.83 -16.70
C ASP A 7 -9.11 -7.72 -17.75
N GLU A 8 -10.19 -6.96 -17.60
CA GLU A 8 -10.48 -5.73 -18.38
C GLU A 8 -9.37 -4.67 -18.28
N SER A 9 -8.66 -4.59 -17.14
CA SER A 9 -7.60 -3.60 -16.93
C SER A 9 -6.25 -4.04 -17.50
N ARG A 10 -6.06 -5.32 -17.83
CA ARG A 10 -4.76 -5.84 -18.29
C ARG A 10 -4.36 -5.27 -19.63
N GLU A 11 -5.29 -5.25 -20.59
CA GLU A 11 -5.06 -4.71 -21.92
C GLU A 11 -4.58 -3.25 -21.85
N TRP A 12 -5.23 -2.41 -21.03
CA TRP A 12 -4.86 -1.01 -20.86
C TRP A 12 -3.52 -0.81 -20.15
N ILE A 13 -3.16 -1.72 -19.25
CA ILE A 13 -1.83 -1.70 -18.61
C ILE A 13 -0.75 -2.07 -19.61
N ASP A 14 -0.97 -3.14 -20.37
CA ASP A 14 0.02 -3.64 -21.34
C ASP A 14 0.20 -2.62 -22.48
N SER A 15 -0.89 -1.98 -22.92
CA SER A 15 -0.88 -0.85 -23.87
C SER A 15 -0.08 0.35 -23.35
N ALA A 16 -0.29 0.76 -22.09
CA ALA A 16 0.50 1.83 -21.47
C ALA A 16 1.98 1.46 -21.29
N GLU A 17 2.29 0.20 -20.98
CA GLU A 17 3.68 -0.27 -20.86
C GLU A 17 4.39 -0.39 -22.22
N ALA A 18 3.63 -0.56 -23.30
CA ALA A 18 4.12 -0.58 -24.66
C ALA A 18 4.14 0.81 -25.32
N ASP A 19 3.73 1.86 -24.60
CA ASP A 19 3.51 3.22 -25.13
C ASP A 19 2.57 3.23 -26.36
N ARG A 20 1.52 2.40 -26.34
CA ARG A 20 0.52 2.27 -27.42
C ARG A 20 -0.85 2.70 -26.91
N GLY A 21 -1.45 3.70 -27.54
CA GLY A 21 -2.79 4.14 -27.18
C GLY A 21 -3.15 5.47 -27.82
N ASN A 22 -4.45 5.67 -28.04
CA ASN A 22 -4.96 6.90 -28.63
C ASN A 22 -5.63 7.78 -27.57
N SER A 23 -5.61 9.08 -27.83
CA SER A 23 -6.30 10.11 -27.03
C SER A 23 -7.79 9.82 -26.81
N THR A 24 -8.45 9.22 -27.80
CA THR A 24 -9.87 8.84 -27.75
C THR A 24 -10.17 7.82 -26.66
N ASP A 25 -9.25 6.89 -26.42
CA ASP A 25 -9.44 5.77 -25.49
C ASP A 25 -9.05 6.16 -24.06
N ALA A 26 -8.27 7.24 -23.91
CA ALA A 26 -7.71 7.69 -22.66
C ALA A 26 -8.77 8.02 -21.58
N VAL A 27 -9.95 8.50 -21.97
CA VAL A 27 -11.05 8.74 -21.04
C VAL A 27 -11.57 7.43 -20.44
N TRP A 28 -11.78 6.42 -21.28
CA TRP A 28 -12.30 5.13 -20.84
C TRP A 28 -11.26 4.33 -20.06
N ALA A 29 -10.03 4.27 -20.57
CA ALA A 29 -8.89 3.61 -19.94
C ALA A 29 -8.59 4.20 -18.56
N SER A 30 -8.54 5.54 -18.44
CA SER A 30 -8.30 6.19 -17.14
C SER A 30 -9.39 5.90 -16.12
N LYS A 31 -10.67 5.87 -16.55
CA LYS A 31 -11.78 5.52 -15.66
C LYS A 31 -11.68 4.07 -15.16
N LEU A 32 -11.49 3.11 -16.06
CA LEU A 32 -11.36 1.70 -15.68
C LEU A 32 -10.18 1.43 -14.75
N LEU A 33 -9.02 2.00 -15.07
CA LEU A 33 -7.81 1.84 -14.26
C LEU A 33 -7.97 2.51 -12.89
N SER A 34 -8.64 3.66 -12.82
CA SER A 34 -8.99 4.32 -11.56
C SER A 34 -9.92 3.44 -10.72
N ASP A 35 -10.96 2.88 -11.32
CA ASP A 35 -11.93 2.02 -10.62
C ASP A 35 -11.28 0.73 -10.09
N ASP A 36 -10.37 0.10 -10.85
CA ASP A 36 -9.63 -1.07 -10.36
C ASP A 36 -8.61 -0.69 -9.28
N LEU A 37 -7.90 0.43 -9.45
CA LEU A 37 -6.95 0.92 -8.45
C LEU A 37 -7.63 1.26 -7.13
N MET A 38 -8.83 1.85 -7.16
CA MET A 38 -9.59 2.34 -6.00
C MET A 38 -10.54 1.29 -5.41
N ARG A 39 -10.59 0.08 -5.99
CA ARG A 39 -11.49 -0.99 -5.56
C ARG A 39 -11.36 -1.30 -4.06
N TRP A 40 -12.49 -1.20 -3.35
CA TRP A 40 -12.60 -1.46 -1.90
C TRP A 40 -12.13 -2.84 -1.48
N SER A 41 -12.32 -3.87 -2.31
CA SER A 41 -11.86 -5.22 -1.99
C SER A 41 -10.33 -5.29 -1.82
N ARG A 42 -9.56 -4.51 -2.60
CA ARG A 42 -8.10 -4.44 -2.45
C ARG A 42 -7.71 -3.81 -1.11
N TRP A 43 -8.46 -2.79 -0.71
CA TRP A 43 -8.23 -2.11 0.56
C TRP A 43 -8.54 -3.01 1.75
N TRP A 44 -9.69 -3.68 1.77
CA TRP A 44 -10.06 -4.63 2.82
C TRP A 44 -9.05 -5.76 2.97
N VAL A 45 -8.55 -6.30 1.86
CA VAL A 45 -7.51 -7.33 1.87
C VAL A 45 -6.19 -6.78 2.41
N GLY A 46 -5.81 -5.57 2.00
CA GLY A 46 -4.64 -4.89 2.54
C GLY A 46 -4.74 -4.67 4.06
N LEU A 47 -5.90 -4.22 4.53
CA LEU A 47 -6.16 -4.01 5.96
C LEU A 47 -6.12 -5.33 6.73
N GLY A 48 -6.82 -6.36 6.25
CA GLY A 48 -6.85 -7.68 6.88
C GLY A 48 -5.46 -8.31 6.98
N MET A 49 -4.67 -8.22 5.92
CA MET A 49 -3.30 -8.75 5.90
C MET A 49 -2.35 -7.94 6.77
N PHE A 50 -2.55 -6.62 6.87
CA PHE A 50 -1.80 -5.79 7.81
C PHE A 50 -2.08 -6.18 9.26
N VAL A 51 -3.36 -6.31 9.64
CA VAL A 51 -3.75 -6.73 11.00
C VAL A 51 -3.20 -8.13 11.31
N LEU A 52 -3.31 -9.06 10.36
CA LEU A 52 -2.79 -10.42 10.51
C LEU A 52 -1.25 -10.42 10.70
N ALA A 53 -0.52 -9.65 9.89
CA ALA A 53 0.93 -9.50 10.03
C ALA A 53 1.31 -8.83 11.36
N PHE A 54 0.56 -7.83 11.80
CA PHE A 54 0.79 -7.14 13.06
C PHE A 54 0.65 -8.07 14.27
N VAL A 55 -0.42 -8.86 14.31
CA VAL A 55 -0.66 -9.86 15.37
C VAL A 55 0.42 -10.94 15.32
N ALA A 56 0.72 -11.47 14.14
CA ALA A 56 1.74 -12.50 13.96
C ALA A 56 3.12 -12.01 14.42
N ALA A 57 3.52 -10.79 14.08
CA ALA A 57 4.76 -10.18 14.56
C ALA A 57 4.83 -10.10 16.08
N GLY A 58 3.72 -9.79 16.75
CA GLY A 58 3.62 -9.79 18.21
C GLY A 58 3.85 -11.18 18.82
N PHE A 59 3.18 -12.22 18.27
CA PHE A 59 3.37 -13.62 18.71
C PHE A 59 4.79 -14.13 18.48
N VAL A 60 5.41 -13.78 17.35
CA VAL A 60 6.80 -14.13 17.08
C VAL A 60 7.73 -13.51 18.11
N GLY A 61 7.55 -12.22 18.42
CA GLY A 61 8.36 -11.54 19.43
C GLY A 61 8.20 -12.15 20.83
N SER A 62 6.97 -12.40 21.27
CA SER A 62 6.68 -12.89 22.63
C SER A 62 7.08 -14.35 22.86
N LEU A 63 6.74 -15.25 21.93
CA LEU A 63 6.96 -16.69 22.11
C LEU A 63 8.39 -17.13 21.79
N ALA A 64 9.08 -16.45 20.87
CA ALA A 64 10.49 -16.75 20.59
C ALA A 64 11.37 -16.58 21.84
N MET A 65 11.07 -15.62 22.71
CA MET A 65 11.84 -15.45 23.95
C MET A 65 11.47 -16.44 25.04
N MET A 66 10.20 -16.82 25.17
CA MET A 66 9.80 -17.86 26.12
C MET A 66 10.64 -19.14 25.89
N LEU A 67 10.96 -19.42 24.62
CA LEU A 67 11.84 -20.51 24.21
C LEU A 67 13.32 -20.29 24.51
N ILE A 68 13.79 -19.04 24.54
CA ILE A 68 15.20 -18.68 24.72
C ILE A 68 15.56 -18.53 26.21
N VAL A 69 14.65 -17.99 27.04
CA VAL A 69 14.93 -17.61 28.43
C VAL A 69 14.45 -18.66 29.43
N ASP A 70 13.23 -19.15 29.26
CA ASP A 70 12.57 -19.93 30.32
C ASP A 70 12.54 -21.44 30.05
N ALA A 71 13.06 -21.89 28.88
CA ALA A 71 13.09 -23.27 28.37
C ALA A 71 12.28 -24.27 29.23
N PRO A 72 10.94 -24.15 29.25
CA PRO A 72 10.13 -24.90 30.19
C PRO A 72 10.15 -26.39 29.81
N GLY A 73 10.05 -27.27 30.80
CA GLY A 73 10.13 -28.71 30.59
C GLY A 73 9.18 -29.22 29.49
N GLY A 74 9.72 -30.00 28.56
CA GLY A 74 9.02 -30.88 27.62
C GLY A 74 7.87 -30.25 26.81
N GLY A 75 6.65 -30.29 27.35
CA GLY A 75 5.42 -30.00 26.61
C GLY A 75 5.21 -28.53 26.26
N GLU A 76 5.54 -27.61 27.16
CA GLU A 76 5.33 -26.17 26.95
C GLU A 76 6.26 -25.61 25.87
N THR A 77 7.51 -26.09 25.84
CA THR A 77 8.48 -25.74 24.80
C THR A 77 8.02 -26.20 23.41
N VAL A 78 7.46 -27.41 23.29
CA VAL A 78 6.94 -27.90 21.98
C VAL A 78 5.79 -27.03 21.49
N VAL A 79 4.85 -26.67 22.35
CA VAL A 79 3.73 -25.79 21.99
C VAL A 79 4.23 -24.42 21.56
N ALA A 80 5.14 -23.80 22.32
CA ALA A 80 5.69 -22.50 21.98
C ALA A 80 6.47 -22.51 20.64
N ILE A 81 7.22 -23.59 20.33
CA ILE A 81 7.87 -23.76 19.03
C ILE A 81 6.82 -23.80 17.92
N VAL A 82 5.81 -24.65 18.05
CA VAL A 82 4.77 -24.83 17.02
C VAL A 82 4.04 -23.51 16.76
N VAL A 83 3.63 -22.79 17.81
CA VAL A 83 2.93 -21.51 17.65
C VAL A 83 3.83 -20.44 17.05
N THR A 84 5.11 -20.38 17.44
CA THR A 84 6.08 -19.42 16.86
C THR A 84 6.28 -19.68 15.37
N VAL A 85 6.44 -20.95 14.97
CA VAL A 85 6.58 -21.34 13.56
C VAL A 85 5.32 -20.97 12.77
N LEU A 86 4.13 -21.25 13.31
CA LEU A 86 2.87 -20.87 12.67
C LEU A 86 2.76 -19.34 12.53
N ALA A 87 3.13 -18.58 13.55
CA ALA A 87 3.13 -17.13 13.51
C ALA A 87 4.10 -16.60 12.45
N LEU A 88 5.30 -17.17 12.32
CA LEU A 88 6.26 -16.82 11.26
C LEU A 88 5.70 -17.11 9.86
N VAL A 89 5.09 -18.29 9.66
CA VAL A 89 4.47 -18.65 8.37
C VAL A 89 3.36 -17.66 8.01
N VAL A 90 2.50 -17.31 8.96
CA VAL A 90 1.43 -16.32 8.78
C VAL A 90 2.00 -14.95 8.45
N LEU A 91 3.04 -14.51 9.17
CA LEU A 91 3.70 -13.23 8.93
C LEU A 91 4.29 -13.15 7.52
N ILE A 92 5.00 -14.19 7.08
CA ILE A 92 5.59 -14.28 5.74
C ILE A 92 4.51 -14.29 4.66
N ALA A 93 3.44 -15.07 4.85
CA ALA A 93 2.32 -15.14 3.91
C ALA A 93 1.62 -13.79 3.77
N ALA A 94 1.32 -13.12 4.90
CA ALA A 94 0.70 -11.80 4.92
C ALA A 94 1.59 -10.74 4.27
N ALA A 95 2.89 -10.73 4.58
CA ALA A 95 3.87 -9.85 3.94
C ALA A 95 3.94 -10.09 2.42
N GLY A 96 3.90 -11.35 1.98
CA GLY A 96 3.86 -11.71 0.56
C GLY A 96 2.62 -11.18 -0.16
N VAL A 97 1.45 -11.25 0.48
CA VAL A 97 0.20 -10.66 -0.05
C VAL A 97 0.30 -9.13 -0.13
N LEU A 98 0.76 -8.47 0.93
CA LEU A 98 0.96 -7.01 0.96
C LEU A 98 1.93 -6.55 -0.12
N TRP A 99 3.02 -7.30 -0.32
CA TRP A 99 3.98 -7.02 -1.39
C TRP A 99 3.36 -7.18 -2.79
N ARG A 100 2.55 -8.22 -3.02
CA ARG A 100 1.81 -8.39 -4.28
C ARG A 100 0.79 -7.27 -4.51
N LEU A 101 0.08 -6.82 -3.47
CA LEU A 101 -0.82 -5.66 -3.55
C LEU A 101 -0.05 -4.39 -3.92
N HIS A 102 1.11 -4.18 -3.30
CA HIS A 102 1.97 -3.05 -3.59
C HIS A 102 2.46 -3.07 -5.05
N ARG A 103 2.98 -4.21 -5.52
CA ARG A 103 3.49 -4.34 -6.90
C ARG A 103 2.39 -4.16 -7.94
N SER A 104 1.24 -4.80 -7.75
CA SER A 104 0.10 -4.65 -8.67
C SER A 104 -0.49 -3.23 -8.64
N GLY A 105 -0.62 -2.62 -7.46
CA GLY A 105 -1.06 -1.23 -7.32
C GLY A 105 -0.11 -0.23 -7.98
N ARG A 106 1.21 -0.44 -7.86
CA ARG A 106 2.22 0.35 -8.57
C ARG A 106 2.11 0.24 -10.09
N ARG A 107 1.80 -0.96 -10.61
CA ARG A 107 1.62 -1.18 -12.06
C ARG A 107 0.40 -0.40 -12.56
N LEU A 108 -0.74 -0.55 -11.88
CA LEU A 108 -1.98 0.20 -12.16
C LEU A 108 -1.78 1.72 -12.09
N ALA A 109 -1.13 2.23 -11.04
CA ALA A 109 -0.92 3.66 -10.87
C ALA A 109 0.00 4.26 -11.97
N ARG A 110 0.99 3.50 -12.45
CA ARG A 110 1.84 3.94 -13.57
C ARG A 110 1.06 3.99 -14.88
N ALA A 111 0.32 2.93 -15.19
CA ALA A 111 -0.52 2.88 -16.39
C ALA A 111 -1.58 3.99 -16.36
N LEU A 112 -2.25 4.18 -15.22
CA LEU A 112 -3.23 5.25 -15.03
C LEU A 112 -2.62 6.62 -15.27
N ARG A 113 -1.43 6.90 -14.72
CA ARG A 113 -0.73 8.18 -14.95
C ARG A 113 -0.46 8.42 -16.43
N TRP A 114 -0.01 7.39 -17.15
CA TRP A 114 0.26 7.49 -18.58
C TRP A 114 -1.01 7.83 -19.38
N TRP A 115 -2.12 7.13 -19.12
CA TRP A 115 -3.41 7.43 -19.76
C TRP A 115 -3.97 8.81 -19.37
N LEU A 116 -3.75 9.26 -18.13
CA LEU A 116 -4.13 10.61 -17.71
C LEU A 116 -3.34 11.70 -18.44
N ALA A 117 -2.06 11.48 -18.71
CA ALA A 117 -1.24 12.41 -19.48
C ALA A 117 -1.73 12.50 -20.94
N LEU A 118 -1.97 11.37 -21.60
CA LEU A 118 -2.58 11.34 -22.95
C LEU A 118 -3.93 12.04 -23.01
N ARG A 119 -4.76 11.87 -21.98
CA ARG A 119 -6.04 12.55 -21.87
C ARG A 119 -5.87 14.08 -21.73
N ALA A 120 -4.84 14.53 -21.02
CA ALA A 120 -4.57 15.95 -20.84
C ALA A 120 -4.22 16.62 -22.18
N ASP A 121 -3.42 15.96 -23.01
CA ASP A 121 -3.05 16.46 -24.35
C ASP A 121 -4.25 16.47 -25.32
N ALA A 122 -5.16 15.52 -25.15
CA ALA A 122 -6.32 15.31 -26.02
C ALA A 122 -7.47 16.30 -25.83
N VAL A 123 -7.65 16.81 -24.60
CA VAL A 123 -8.82 17.61 -24.22
C VAL A 123 -8.37 19.02 -23.85
N PRO A 124 -8.15 19.91 -24.85
CA PRO A 124 -7.81 21.29 -24.61
C PRO A 124 -9.01 21.97 -23.93
N ASN A 125 -8.79 22.61 -22.78
CA ASN A 125 -9.81 23.21 -21.91
C ASN A 125 -10.71 22.23 -21.13
N GLN A 126 -10.15 21.64 -20.08
CA GLN A 126 -10.97 21.37 -18.91
C GLN A 126 -11.24 22.72 -18.21
N GLY A 127 -12.45 23.25 -18.32
CA GLY A 127 -12.86 24.50 -17.66
C GLY A 127 -12.79 24.41 -16.13
N PHE A 128 -13.79 24.93 -15.40
CA PHE A 128 -13.75 24.90 -13.93
C PHE A 128 -13.55 23.48 -13.33
N GLY A 129 -14.07 22.44 -14.00
CA GLY A 129 -13.89 21.04 -13.60
C GLY A 129 -12.44 20.54 -13.62
N GLY A 130 -11.60 21.04 -14.54
CA GLY A 130 -10.17 20.70 -14.58
C GLY A 130 -9.36 21.36 -13.46
N TRP A 131 -9.87 22.48 -12.95
CA TRP A 131 -9.33 23.15 -11.78
C TRP A 131 -9.69 22.43 -10.48
N VAL A 132 -10.92 21.95 -10.37
CA VAL A 132 -11.42 21.36 -9.13
C VAL A 132 -11.02 19.89 -9.00
N ALA A 133 -11.01 19.11 -10.09
CA ALA A 133 -10.79 17.66 -10.03
C ALA A 133 -9.46 17.23 -9.37
N PRO A 134 -8.30 17.86 -9.66
CA PRO A 134 -7.04 17.50 -8.99
C PRO A 134 -7.07 17.81 -7.49
N ARG A 135 -7.73 18.93 -7.12
CA ARG A 135 -7.87 19.40 -5.73
C ARG A 135 -8.91 18.59 -4.95
N ALA A 136 -9.93 18.07 -5.64
CA ALA A 136 -11.01 17.28 -5.06
C ALA A 136 -10.70 15.79 -4.94
N ALA A 137 -9.59 15.31 -5.51
CA ALA A 137 -9.18 13.91 -5.44
C ALA A 137 -9.04 13.39 -3.99
N LEU A 138 -8.64 14.27 -3.07
CA LEU A 138 -8.53 13.96 -1.63
C LEU A 138 -9.89 13.78 -0.94
N PHE A 139 -10.97 14.35 -1.50
CA PHE A 139 -12.33 14.16 -1.01
C PHE A 139 -12.97 12.86 -1.50
N ASN A 140 -12.32 12.12 -2.40
CA ASN A 140 -12.80 10.79 -2.75
C ASN A 140 -12.65 9.86 -1.53
N PRO A 141 -13.74 9.24 -1.04
CA PRO A 141 -13.72 8.42 0.17
C PRO A 141 -12.63 7.33 0.15
N SER A 142 -12.39 6.74 -1.02
CA SER A 142 -11.39 5.69 -1.16
C SER A 142 -9.94 6.20 -1.05
N VAL A 143 -9.67 7.44 -1.46
CA VAL A 143 -8.36 8.10 -1.27
C VAL A 143 -8.20 8.51 0.18
N PHE A 144 -9.23 9.15 0.75
CA PHE A 144 -9.22 9.60 2.13
C PHE A 144 -8.93 8.45 3.10
N VAL A 145 -9.65 7.32 2.96
CA VAL A 145 -9.44 6.16 3.81
C VAL A 145 -8.03 5.58 3.66
N ARG A 146 -7.45 5.59 2.45
CA ARG A 146 -6.06 5.15 2.25
C ARG A 146 -5.04 6.08 2.89
N VAL A 147 -5.25 7.39 2.81
CA VAL A 147 -4.42 8.36 3.51
C VAL A 147 -4.53 8.13 5.01
N LEU A 148 -5.74 8.00 5.54
CA LEU A 148 -5.98 7.72 6.96
C LEU A 148 -5.28 6.43 7.41
N THR A 149 -5.49 5.30 6.72
CA THR A 149 -4.85 4.02 7.09
C THR A 149 -3.33 4.07 6.94
N SER A 150 -2.81 4.83 5.97
CA SER A 150 -1.38 4.99 5.80
C SER A 150 -0.75 5.80 6.92
N SER A 151 -1.42 6.86 7.38
CA SER A 151 -0.99 7.66 8.53
C SER A 151 -1.02 6.83 9.81
N LEU A 152 -2.09 6.04 10.02
CA LEU A 152 -2.18 5.12 11.15
C LEU A 152 -1.08 4.05 11.11
N ALA A 153 -0.78 3.47 9.95
CA ALA A 153 0.34 2.55 9.79
C ALA A 153 1.68 3.24 10.06
N GLY A 154 1.83 4.51 9.67
CA GLY A 154 2.99 5.33 9.99
C GLY A 154 3.15 5.54 11.49
N LEU A 155 2.08 5.83 12.22
CA LEU A 155 2.08 5.95 13.68
C LEU A 155 2.46 4.62 14.35
N VAL A 156 1.97 3.48 13.86
CA VAL A 156 2.41 2.15 14.32
C VAL A 156 3.91 1.96 14.09
N GLY A 157 4.41 2.39 12.93
CA GLY A 157 5.83 2.36 12.60
C GLY A 157 6.69 3.20 13.56
N ILE A 158 6.28 4.44 13.81
CA ILE A 158 6.94 5.36 14.76
C ILE A 158 6.90 4.78 16.18
N PHE A 159 5.74 4.27 16.61
CA PHE A 159 5.59 3.65 17.92
C PHE A 159 6.54 2.45 18.07
N GLY A 160 6.57 1.54 17.10
CA GLY A 160 7.49 0.41 17.08
C GLY A 160 8.94 0.86 17.19
N PHE A 161 9.39 1.80 16.37
CA PHE A 161 10.77 2.29 16.44
C PHE A 161 11.09 3.08 17.72
N SER A 162 10.15 3.84 18.28
CA SER A 162 10.37 4.56 19.55
C SER A 162 10.61 3.62 20.73
N MET A 163 10.02 2.41 20.69
CA MET A 163 10.17 1.41 21.74
C MET A 163 11.56 0.73 21.73
N ILE A 164 12.34 0.87 20.65
CA ILE A 164 13.66 0.23 20.54
C ILE A 164 14.61 0.70 21.64
N GLY A 165 14.63 2.01 21.93
CA GLY A 165 15.53 2.58 22.96
C GLY A 165 15.26 2.01 24.35
N TYR A 166 13.98 1.85 24.71
CA TYR A 166 13.56 1.20 25.95
C TYR A 166 13.84 -0.32 25.94
N ALA A 167 13.55 -0.96 24.81
CA ALA A 167 13.67 -2.42 24.68
C ALA A 167 15.13 -2.91 24.74
N PHE A 168 16.09 -2.10 24.33
CA PHE A 168 17.52 -2.44 24.43
C PHE A 168 18.00 -2.67 25.87
N SER A 169 17.42 -1.98 26.85
CA SER A 169 17.83 -2.09 28.27
C SER A 169 17.02 -3.12 29.06
N GLU A 170 15.82 -3.46 28.60
CA GLU A 170 14.83 -4.19 29.42
C GLU A 170 14.59 -5.60 28.93
N ASN A 171 14.25 -5.76 27.65
CA ASN A 171 13.81 -7.06 27.15
C ASN A 171 13.95 -7.19 25.62
N VAL A 172 14.72 -8.19 25.19
CA VAL A 172 14.91 -8.53 23.77
C VAL A 172 13.60 -8.92 23.07
N VAL A 173 12.58 -9.44 23.80
CA VAL A 173 11.21 -9.66 23.28
C VAL A 173 10.65 -8.39 22.66
N ILE A 174 10.65 -7.35 23.48
CA ILE A 174 10.05 -6.07 23.14
C ILE A 174 10.84 -5.49 21.99
N LEU A 175 12.15 -5.74 21.93
CA LEU A 175 13.01 -5.28 20.85
C LEU A 175 12.64 -5.93 19.51
N ILE A 176 12.50 -7.27 19.47
CA ILE A 176 12.12 -7.99 18.25
C ILE A 176 10.73 -7.55 17.78
N ALA A 177 9.75 -7.51 18.68
CA ALA A 177 8.39 -7.07 18.35
C ALA A 177 8.36 -5.61 17.87
N ALA A 178 9.08 -4.72 18.57
CA ALA A 178 9.21 -3.31 18.23
C ALA A 178 9.82 -3.10 16.83
N VAL A 179 10.88 -3.84 16.50
CA VAL A 179 11.49 -3.79 15.16
C VAL A 179 10.52 -4.31 14.09
N LEU A 180 9.86 -5.45 14.33
CA LEU A 180 8.91 -6.02 13.36
C LEU A 180 7.72 -5.09 13.12
N TRP A 181 7.12 -4.53 14.17
CA TRP A 181 6.03 -3.56 14.05
C TRP A 181 6.48 -2.25 13.41
N GLY A 182 7.68 -1.77 13.77
CA GLY A 182 8.30 -0.58 13.20
C GLY A 182 8.46 -0.69 11.68
N VAL A 183 9.11 -1.76 11.23
CA VAL A 183 9.34 -2.05 9.81
C VAL A 183 8.03 -2.26 9.07
N LEU A 184 7.09 -3.06 9.62
CA LEU A 184 5.80 -3.32 9.00
C LEU A 184 4.99 -2.03 8.83
N GLY A 185 4.88 -1.23 9.89
CA GLY A 185 4.14 0.04 9.87
C GLY A 185 4.70 1.03 8.85
N VAL A 186 6.02 1.24 8.85
CA VAL A 186 6.68 2.14 7.91
C VAL A 186 6.57 1.63 6.46
N ALA A 187 6.80 0.35 6.20
CA ALA A 187 6.68 -0.22 4.87
C ALA A 187 5.26 -0.07 4.31
N CYS A 188 4.24 -0.32 5.14
CA CYS A 188 2.84 -0.14 4.75
C CYS A 188 2.46 1.33 4.55
N CYS A 189 2.95 2.23 5.41
CA CYS A 189 2.78 3.68 5.26
C CYS A 189 3.33 4.17 3.91
N ILE A 190 4.61 3.89 3.63
CA ILE A 190 5.27 4.27 2.37
C ILE A 190 4.56 3.64 1.17
N GLY A 191 4.18 2.36 1.28
CA GLY A 191 3.49 1.64 0.21
C GLY A 191 2.14 2.24 -0.16
N GLN A 192 1.33 2.63 0.84
CA GLN A 192 0.01 3.23 0.62
C GLN A 192 0.11 4.69 0.17
N LEU A 193 0.92 5.52 0.86
CA LEU A 193 1.11 6.93 0.50
C LEU A 193 1.74 7.08 -0.89
N GLY A 194 2.73 6.24 -1.23
CA GLY A 194 3.35 6.27 -2.55
C GLY A 194 2.37 5.98 -3.69
N GLY A 195 1.31 5.21 -3.43
CA GLY A 195 0.22 5.00 -4.39
C GLY A 195 -0.65 6.24 -4.57
N VAL A 196 -1.03 6.89 -3.47
CA VAL A 196 -1.81 8.14 -3.47
C VAL A 196 -1.04 9.27 -4.16
N MET A 197 0.25 9.43 -3.86
CA MET A 197 1.07 10.48 -4.47
C MET A 197 1.22 10.32 -5.99
N ARG A 198 1.27 9.08 -6.51
CA ARG A 198 1.29 8.83 -7.96
C ARG A 198 -0.03 9.19 -8.63
N LEU A 199 -1.15 8.93 -7.98
CA LEU A 199 -2.48 9.35 -8.45
C LEU A 199 -2.57 10.87 -8.51
N VAL A 200 -2.23 11.55 -7.41
CA VAL A 200 -2.25 13.01 -7.32
C VAL A 200 -1.30 13.64 -8.35
N ALA A 201 -0.10 13.09 -8.52
CA ALA A 201 0.83 13.56 -9.54
C ALA A 201 0.29 13.40 -10.97
N GLY A 202 -0.37 12.27 -11.29
CA GLY A 202 -0.99 12.06 -12.59
C GLY A 202 -2.21 12.95 -12.86
N LEU A 203 -2.96 13.30 -11.82
CA LEU A 203 -4.03 14.30 -11.92
C LEU A 203 -3.47 15.73 -12.01
N GLY A 204 -2.35 16.02 -11.36
CA GLY A 204 -1.63 17.29 -11.46
C GLY A 204 -1.02 17.52 -12.83
N ASP A 205 -0.56 16.46 -13.51
CA ASP A 205 -0.12 16.53 -14.92
C ASP A 205 -1.26 16.98 -15.86
N ALA A 206 -2.53 16.80 -15.45
CA ALA A 206 -3.71 17.27 -16.17
C ALA A 206 -4.25 18.63 -15.67
N ASP A 207 -3.59 19.27 -14.68
CA ASP A 207 -4.01 20.59 -14.18
C ASP A 207 -3.55 21.70 -15.16
N PRO A 208 -4.48 22.50 -15.72
CA PRO A 208 -4.14 23.57 -16.66
C PRO A 208 -3.28 24.69 -16.05
N VAL A 209 -3.23 24.81 -14.72
CA VAL A 209 -2.30 25.74 -14.04
C VAL A 209 -0.89 25.16 -14.06
N TRP A 210 -0.77 23.85 -13.83
CA TRP A 210 0.52 23.18 -13.80
C TRP A 210 1.17 23.13 -15.18
N SER A 211 0.39 22.92 -16.26
CA SER A 211 0.91 23.04 -17.62
C SER A 211 1.47 24.44 -17.90
N ARG A 212 0.71 25.49 -17.56
CA ARG A 212 1.15 26.89 -17.69
C ARG A 212 2.41 27.23 -16.88
N ILE A 213 2.54 26.72 -15.65
CA ILE A 213 3.72 26.98 -14.79
C ILE A 213 4.94 26.15 -15.25
N SER A 214 4.72 24.90 -15.69
CA SER A 214 5.79 24.00 -16.14
C SER A 214 6.26 24.27 -17.57
N GLY A 215 5.63 25.21 -18.28
CA GLY A 215 5.98 25.56 -19.66
C GLY A 215 5.61 24.47 -20.67
N ARG A 216 4.61 23.64 -20.35
CA ARG A 216 4.02 22.63 -21.24
C ARG A 216 2.74 23.14 -21.88
#